data_AF-A0A4R9IHF9-F1
#
_entry.id   AF-A0A4R9IHF9-F1
#
_cell.length_a   1.000
_cell.length_b   1.000
_cell.length_c   1.000
_cell.angle_alpha   90.00
_cell.angle_beta   90.00
_cell.angle_gamma   90.00
#
_symmetry.space_group_name_H-M   'P 1'
#
loop_
_entity.id
_entity.type
_entity.pdbx_description
1 polymer ?
#
loop_
_entity_poly.entity_id
_entity_poly.type
_entity_poly.pdbx_seq_one_letter_code
_entity_poly.pdbx_strand_id
1 'polypeptide(L)'
;MRKNNPNQTQELLFKKNQKSGLKTILLTFALINSFGLFFCKEETKESGLIPLSLASIIMAKESEEQDRINQCTGNIPGIACTTVTNQYPTDLRQVELYDSGNRFSQVEVTGVPIIKADCTTYYQINWGNNIPYSSTRLYLKTTDGEICGIGWETQEGKRTTKLLELAGSEKELKSVTEINANGMTLKFYR
;
A
#
# COMPACT_ATOMS: atom_id res chain seq x y z
N MET A 1 -65.72 46.81 -17.23
CA MET A 1 -66.34 46.01 -16.16
C MET A 1 -65.31 45.78 -15.05
N ARG A 2 -65.63 46.19 -13.80
CA ARG A 2 -65.25 45.66 -12.47
C ARG A 2 -63.98 44.77 -12.38
N LYS A 3 -62.97 44.97 -11.50
CA LYS A 3 -63.01 45.16 -10.02
C LYS A 3 -61.65 45.63 -9.46
N ASN A 4 -61.69 46.19 -8.24
CA ASN A 4 -60.63 46.81 -7.40
C ASN A 4 -59.61 45.84 -6.74
N ASN A 5 -58.37 46.34 -6.53
CA ASN A 5 -57.40 46.38 -5.36
C ASN A 5 -57.64 45.52 -4.07
N PRO A 6 -56.73 45.40 -3.04
CA PRO A 6 -55.33 45.87 -2.80
C PRO A 6 -54.39 44.88 -1.97
N ASN A 7 -53.25 45.41 -1.45
CA ASN A 7 -52.28 44.97 -0.39
C ASN A 7 -50.91 44.45 -0.90
N GLN A 8 -49.76 45.14 -0.86
CA GLN A 8 -49.02 45.84 0.23
C GLN A 8 -48.94 44.99 1.51
N THR A 9 -47.76 44.56 1.99
CA THR A 9 -46.91 45.31 2.95
C THR A 9 -45.61 44.53 3.28
N GLN A 10 -44.44 45.20 3.15
CA GLN A 10 -43.16 45.14 3.92
C GLN A 10 -42.39 43.78 4.03
N GLU A 11 -41.06 43.68 4.17
CA GLU A 11 -40.10 44.45 4.99
C GLU A 11 -38.64 44.47 4.42
N LEU A 12 -38.04 45.66 4.53
CA LEU A 12 -36.67 46.01 5.01
C LEU A 12 -35.45 45.16 4.57
N LEU A 13 -34.57 45.74 3.75
CA LEU A 13 -33.38 46.54 4.14
C LEU A 13 -32.23 45.72 4.76
N PHE A 14 -31.27 45.32 3.92
CA PHE A 14 -29.89 45.12 4.36
C PHE A 14 -28.94 45.85 3.42
N LYS A 15 -28.45 47.00 3.87
CA LYS A 15 -27.41 47.76 3.20
C LYS A 15 -26.33 48.12 4.23
N LYS A 16 -25.09 47.84 3.82
CA LYS A 16 -23.92 48.71 3.89
C LYS A 16 -22.86 48.41 4.99
N ASN A 17 -21.80 47.75 4.52
CA ASN A 17 -20.37 48.08 4.67
C ASN A 17 -19.93 49.04 5.78
N GLN A 18 -18.95 48.60 6.59
CA GLN A 18 -17.89 49.48 7.09
C GLN A 18 -16.57 48.73 7.36
N LYS A 19 -15.47 49.40 6.98
CA LYS A 19 -14.06 48.98 6.94
C LYS A 19 -13.38 48.97 8.32
N SER A 20 -12.14 48.45 8.33
CA SER A 20 -11.00 48.75 9.23
C SER A 20 -10.94 47.84 10.47
N GLY A 21 -9.81 47.28 10.91
CA GLY A 21 -8.42 47.39 10.52
C GLY A 21 -7.54 46.94 11.72
N LEU A 22 -6.44 46.25 11.44
CA LEU A 22 -5.13 46.37 12.11
C LEU A 22 -4.95 46.03 13.63
N LYS A 23 -4.06 45.04 13.89
CA LYS A 23 -3.14 44.87 15.07
C LYS A 23 -3.77 44.53 16.45
N THR A 24 -3.19 43.81 17.43
CA THR A 24 -1.96 43.02 17.67
C THR A 24 -2.00 42.66 19.20
N ILE A 25 -1.74 41.40 19.58
CA ILE A 25 -0.97 40.95 20.78
C ILE A 25 -1.59 40.79 22.21
N LEU A 26 -1.36 39.56 22.74
CA LEU A 26 -0.94 39.09 24.09
C LEU A 26 -1.93 38.62 25.20
N LEU A 27 -1.49 37.47 25.78
CA LEU A 27 -1.66 36.93 27.14
C LEU A 27 -3.05 36.32 27.47
N THR A 28 -3.15 35.06 27.91
CA THR A 28 -2.42 34.45 29.04
C THR A 28 -2.21 32.92 28.90
N PHE A 29 -0.97 32.51 29.12
CA PHE A 29 -0.57 31.18 29.60
C PHE A 29 -1.01 31.02 31.06
N ALA A 30 -1.79 29.97 31.37
CA ALA A 30 -1.78 29.22 32.64
C ALA A 30 -3.04 28.34 32.72
N LEU A 31 -2.86 27.02 32.61
CA LEU A 31 -3.53 26.01 33.44
C LEU A 31 -2.93 24.64 33.11
N ILE A 32 -1.82 24.38 33.81
CA ILE A 32 -1.22 23.07 34.00
C ILE A 32 -2.04 22.35 35.09
N ASN A 33 -2.10 21.02 34.99
CA ASN A 33 -2.50 20.02 36.00
C ASN A 33 -3.83 19.30 35.77
N SER A 34 -3.79 18.30 34.90
CA SER A 34 -4.48 17.03 35.14
C SER A 34 -3.72 15.89 34.44
N PHE A 35 -2.51 15.60 34.93
CA PHE A 35 -1.86 14.31 34.66
C PHE A 35 -2.67 13.21 35.36
N GLY A 36 -3.56 12.58 34.60
CA GLY A 36 -4.15 11.30 34.94
C GLY A 36 -3.04 10.24 34.96
N LEU A 37 -2.85 9.65 36.13
CA LEU A 37 -2.05 8.45 36.37
C LEU A 37 -2.65 7.27 35.59
N PHE A 38 -2.25 7.08 34.33
CA PHE A 38 -2.31 5.76 33.72
C PHE A 38 -1.01 5.02 34.07
N PHE A 39 -1.13 4.13 35.05
CA PHE A 39 -0.16 3.06 35.27
C PHE A 39 -0.09 2.21 33.99
N CYS A 40 0.90 2.46 33.13
CA CYS A 40 1.39 1.45 32.21
C CYS A 40 2.05 0.36 33.05
N LYS A 41 1.28 -0.68 33.36
CA LYS A 41 1.80 -1.96 33.85
C LYS A 41 2.56 -2.59 32.67
N GLU A 42 3.85 -2.32 32.62
CA GLU A 42 4.78 -2.94 31.68
C GLU A 42 4.98 -4.39 32.14
N GLU A 43 4.31 -5.33 31.48
CA GLU A 43 4.62 -6.74 31.66
C GLU A 43 5.99 -6.99 31.05
N THR A 44 6.96 -7.22 31.94
CA THR A 44 8.32 -7.66 31.65
C THR A 44 8.31 -8.86 30.71
N LYS A 45 8.57 -8.62 29.43
CA LYS A 45 9.28 -9.58 28.58
C LYS A 45 10.75 -9.20 28.63
N GLU A 46 11.58 -10.20 28.91
CA GLU A 46 13.03 -10.06 29.09
C GLU A 46 13.65 -9.10 28.08
N SER A 47 14.05 -7.94 28.57
CA SER A 47 14.72 -6.91 27.79
C SER A 47 16.19 -7.31 27.70
N GLY A 48 16.52 -8.11 26.68
CA GLY A 48 17.91 -8.22 26.23
C GLY A 48 18.35 -6.84 25.77
N LEU A 49 19.21 -6.17 26.54
CA LEU A 49 19.78 -4.88 26.19
C LEU A 49 20.64 -5.05 24.93
N ILE A 50 20.06 -4.75 23.77
CA ILE A 50 20.79 -4.70 22.51
C ILE A 50 21.70 -3.46 22.56
N PRO A 51 23.03 -3.60 22.39
CA PRO A 51 23.91 -2.45 22.38
C PRO A 51 23.50 -1.49 21.26
N LEU A 52 23.51 -0.18 21.54
CA LEU A 52 23.03 0.86 20.63
C LEU A 52 23.69 0.80 19.24
N SER A 53 24.95 0.37 19.17
CA SER A 53 25.66 0.14 17.91
C SER A 53 25.02 -0.97 17.07
N LEU A 54 24.61 -2.08 17.69
CA LEU A 54 23.91 -3.17 17.01
C LEU A 54 22.50 -2.73 16.59
N ALA A 55 21.79 -1.98 17.44
CA ALA A 55 20.50 -1.40 17.08
C ALA A 55 20.61 -0.48 15.85
N SER A 56 21.63 0.37 15.77
CA SER A 56 21.86 1.24 14.60
C SER A 56 22.14 0.48 13.31
N ILE A 57 22.88 -0.64 13.39
CA ILE A 57 23.17 -1.49 12.23
C ILE A 57 21.91 -2.20 11.75
N ILE A 58 21.07 -2.68 12.68
CA ILE A 58 19.79 -3.32 12.36
C ILE A 58 18.88 -2.33 11.65
N MET A 59 18.69 -1.13 12.21
CA MET A 59 17.86 -0.08 11.59
C MET A 59 18.39 0.34 10.21
N ALA A 60 19.72 0.43 10.03
CA ALA A 60 20.30 0.78 8.75
C ALA A 60 20.01 -0.29 7.67
N LYS A 61 20.11 -1.58 8.03
CA LYS A 61 19.79 -2.69 7.11
C LYS A 61 18.31 -2.73 6.75
N GLU A 62 17.43 -2.52 7.72
CA GLU A 62 15.98 -2.44 7.49
C GLU A 62 15.63 -1.27 6.56
N SER A 63 16.28 -0.12 6.73
CA SER A 63 16.11 1.04 5.85
C SER A 63 16.57 0.74 4.42
N GLU A 64 17.73 0.09 4.25
CA GLU A 64 18.25 -0.26 2.92
C GLU A 64 17.33 -1.26 2.19
N GLU A 65 16.83 -2.27 2.91
CA GLU A 65 15.89 -3.23 2.35
C GLU A 65 14.57 -2.55 1.95
N GLN A 66 14.06 -1.65 2.78
CA GLN A 66 12.87 -0.87 2.47
C GLN A 66 13.08 0.04 1.25
N ASP A 67 14.25 0.66 1.12
CA ASP A 67 14.59 1.48 -0.04
C ASP A 67 14.64 0.65 -1.33
N ARG A 68 15.22 -0.54 -1.27
CA ARG A 68 15.22 -1.49 -2.40
C ARG A 68 13.81 -1.96 -2.75
N ILE A 69 12.93 -2.20 -1.76
CA ILE A 69 11.51 -2.51 -2.00
C ILE A 69 10.81 -1.32 -2.65
N ASN A 70 11.04 -0.10 -2.18
CA ASN A 70 10.45 1.11 -2.76
C ASN A 70 10.89 1.30 -4.22
N GLN A 71 12.17 1.05 -4.51
CA GLN A 71 12.70 1.07 -5.88
C GLN A 71 12.08 -0.01 -6.76
N CYS A 72 11.96 -1.24 -6.25
CA CYS A 72 11.32 -2.35 -6.97
C CYS A 72 9.84 -2.09 -7.26
N THR A 73 9.09 -1.68 -6.24
CA THR A 73 7.64 -1.44 -6.33
C THR A 73 7.31 -0.11 -6.99
N GLY A 74 8.29 0.76 -7.24
CA GLY A 74 8.06 2.10 -7.81
C GLY A 74 7.41 3.09 -6.84
N ASN A 75 7.19 2.72 -5.57
CA ASN A 75 6.72 3.61 -4.50
C ASN A 75 7.83 4.56 -4.05
N ILE A 76 8.28 5.44 -4.95
CA ILE A 76 9.29 6.45 -4.67
C ILE A 76 8.57 7.68 -4.08
N PRO A 77 8.88 8.08 -2.83
CA PRO A 77 8.25 9.25 -2.22
C PRO A 77 8.41 10.51 -3.07
N GLY A 78 7.34 11.29 -3.25
CA GLY A 78 7.35 12.57 -3.95
C GLY A 78 7.07 12.51 -5.46
N ILE A 79 6.88 11.32 -6.04
CA ILE A 79 6.48 11.17 -7.45
C ILE A 79 4.95 11.03 -7.53
N ALA A 80 4.29 11.92 -8.28
CA ALA A 80 2.87 11.78 -8.60
C ALA A 80 2.68 10.81 -9.76
N CYS A 81 1.82 9.81 -9.59
CA CYS A 81 1.49 8.85 -10.64
C CYS A 81 -0.01 8.77 -10.84
N THR A 82 -0.46 8.90 -12.09
CA THR A 82 -1.87 8.81 -12.47
C THR A 82 -2.00 8.14 -13.82
N THR A 83 -2.11 6.82 -13.84
CA THR A 83 -2.72 6.06 -14.94
C THR A 83 -2.90 4.62 -14.50
N VAL A 84 -4.11 4.08 -14.62
CA VAL A 84 -4.31 2.62 -14.58
C VAL A 84 -4.15 2.11 -16.01
N THR A 85 -3.08 1.36 -16.26
CA THR A 85 -2.89 0.67 -17.54
C THR A 85 -2.80 -0.82 -17.31
N ASN A 86 -3.54 -1.59 -18.13
CA ASN A 86 -3.59 -3.03 -18.06
C ASN A 86 -2.88 -3.63 -19.29
N GLN A 87 -1.88 -4.47 -19.06
CA GLN A 87 -1.19 -5.23 -20.11
C GLN A 87 -1.43 -6.72 -19.86
N TYR A 88 -1.72 -7.51 -20.88
CA TYR A 88 -2.06 -8.93 -20.70
C TYR A 88 -0.90 -9.82 -21.12
N PRO A 89 -0.38 -10.70 -20.24
CA PRO A 89 0.48 -11.78 -20.67
C PRO A 89 -0.35 -12.74 -21.54
N THR A 90 0.11 -13.00 -22.75
CA THR A 90 -0.67 -13.72 -23.77
C THR A 90 -0.65 -15.23 -23.61
N ASP A 91 0.32 -15.77 -22.89
CA ASP A 91 0.62 -17.20 -22.82
C ASP A 91 0.42 -17.80 -21.43
N LEU A 92 0.28 -17.01 -20.37
CA LEU A 92 0.12 -17.55 -19.03
C LEU A 92 -1.32 -18.05 -18.80
N ARG A 93 -1.46 -19.35 -18.53
CA ARG A 93 -2.76 -20.02 -18.37
C ARG A 93 -3.08 -20.35 -16.93
N GLN A 94 -2.07 -20.81 -16.18
CA GLN A 94 -2.29 -21.33 -14.85
C GLN A 94 -1.11 -21.04 -13.93
N VAL A 95 -1.42 -20.81 -12.65
CA VAL A 95 -0.42 -20.78 -11.58
C VAL A 95 -0.80 -21.78 -10.50
N GLU A 96 0.18 -22.53 -10.04
CA GLU A 96 0.05 -23.42 -8.89
C GLU A 96 0.88 -22.90 -7.72
N LEU A 97 0.33 -23.04 -6.52
CA LEU A 97 0.99 -22.74 -5.26
C LEU A 97 1.34 -24.05 -4.55
N TYR A 98 2.60 -24.19 -4.16
CA TYR A 98 3.10 -25.31 -3.38
C TYR A 98 3.69 -24.83 -2.06
N ASP A 99 3.57 -25.68 -1.04
CA ASP A 99 4.28 -25.57 0.23
C ASP A 99 4.93 -26.92 0.49
N SER A 100 6.23 -26.94 0.73
CA SER A 100 6.97 -28.15 1.09
C SER A 100 6.74 -29.32 0.12
N GLY A 101 6.61 -29.01 -1.18
CA GLY A 101 6.38 -29.97 -2.27
C GLY A 101 4.92 -30.39 -2.46
N ASN A 102 4.00 -30.01 -1.57
CA ASN A 102 2.57 -30.31 -1.71
C ASN A 102 1.84 -29.17 -2.41
N ARG A 103 1.01 -29.50 -3.41
CA ARG A 103 0.19 -28.49 -4.11
C ARG A 103 -0.93 -28.03 -3.19
N PHE A 104 -0.89 -26.75 -2.82
CA PHE A 104 -1.87 -26.09 -1.97
C PHE A 104 -3.04 -25.50 -2.76
N SER A 105 -2.76 -24.88 -3.91
CA SER A 105 -3.77 -24.21 -4.71
C SER A 105 -3.39 -24.20 -6.19
N GLN A 106 -4.39 -24.06 -7.04
CA GLN A 106 -4.25 -23.96 -8.49
C GLN A 106 -5.31 -22.97 -8.97
N VAL A 107 -4.90 -22.01 -9.81
CA VAL A 107 -5.80 -21.01 -10.38
C VAL A 107 -5.53 -20.84 -11.87
N GLU A 108 -6.61 -20.72 -12.64
CA GLU A 108 -6.55 -20.26 -14.02
C GLU A 108 -6.32 -18.74 -14.03
N VAL A 109 -5.34 -18.29 -14.81
CA VAL A 109 -4.95 -16.89 -14.88
C VAL A 109 -4.94 -16.34 -16.32
N THR A 110 -5.54 -17.09 -17.25
CA THR A 110 -5.76 -16.65 -18.62
C THR A 110 -6.46 -15.29 -18.62
N GLY A 111 -5.88 -14.29 -19.27
CA GLY A 111 -6.48 -12.95 -19.36
C GLY A 111 -6.42 -12.13 -18.07
N VAL A 112 -5.64 -12.54 -17.06
CA VAL A 112 -5.34 -11.68 -15.91
C VAL A 112 -4.32 -10.63 -16.35
N PRO A 113 -4.56 -9.32 -16.15
CA PRO A 113 -3.62 -8.29 -16.56
C PRO A 113 -2.49 -8.06 -15.55
N ILE A 114 -1.37 -7.58 -16.05
CA ILE A 114 -0.42 -6.73 -15.33
C ILE A 114 -1.10 -5.38 -15.11
N ILE A 115 -1.11 -4.94 -13.85
CA ILE A 115 -1.71 -3.69 -13.40
C ILE A 115 -0.58 -2.69 -13.13
N LYS A 116 -0.67 -1.51 -13.72
CA LYS A 116 0.14 -0.35 -13.35
C LYS A 116 -0.77 0.67 -12.68
N ALA A 117 -0.56 0.96 -11.40
CA ALA A 117 -1.34 1.91 -10.62
C ALA A 117 -0.45 2.52 -9.53
N ASP A 118 -0.60 3.82 -9.27
CA ASP A 118 0.08 4.53 -8.17
C ASP A 118 1.60 4.24 -8.11
N CYS A 119 2.26 4.42 -9.26
CA CYS A 119 3.68 4.11 -9.50
C CYS A 119 4.07 2.63 -9.38
N THR A 120 3.15 1.76 -8.96
CA THR A 120 3.37 0.33 -8.80
C THR A 120 2.96 -0.43 -10.04
N THR A 121 3.85 -1.28 -10.56
CA THR A 121 3.53 -2.24 -11.62
C THR A 121 3.56 -3.64 -11.03
N TYR A 122 2.48 -4.39 -11.16
CA TYR A 122 2.37 -5.72 -10.55
C TYR A 122 1.44 -6.65 -11.32
N TYR A 123 1.68 -7.94 -11.16
CA TYR A 123 0.77 -8.99 -11.60
C TYR A 123 0.13 -9.65 -10.36
N GLN A 124 -1.21 -9.66 -10.27
CA GLN A 124 -1.92 -10.17 -9.10
C GLN A 124 -2.55 -11.53 -9.38
N ILE A 125 -2.21 -12.51 -8.55
CA ILE A 125 -2.80 -13.84 -8.52
C ILE A 125 -3.76 -13.89 -7.34
N ASN A 126 -5.03 -14.16 -7.58
CA ASN A 126 -6.03 -14.31 -6.53
C ASN A 126 -6.28 -15.80 -6.27
N TRP A 127 -5.96 -16.27 -5.06
CA TRP A 127 -6.11 -17.67 -4.66
C TRP A 127 -7.51 -18.00 -4.10
N GLY A 128 -8.33 -16.98 -3.86
CA GLY A 128 -9.64 -17.13 -3.23
C GLY A 128 -9.52 -17.46 -1.73
N ASN A 129 -10.44 -18.27 -1.21
CA ASN A 129 -10.49 -18.65 0.21
C ASN A 129 -9.51 -19.77 0.59
N ASN A 130 -8.54 -20.10 -0.28
CA ASN A 130 -7.55 -21.13 0.00
C ASN A 130 -6.53 -20.60 1.04
N ILE A 131 -6.18 -21.45 2.00
CA ILE A 131 -5.27 -21.13 3.11
C ILE A 131 -3.84 -21.38 2.62
N PRO A 132 -2.81 -20.54 2.90
CA PRO A 132 -2.81 -19.42 3.85
C PRO A 132 -2.97 -18.01 3.24
N TYR A 133 -2.96 -17.85 1.92
CA TYR A 133 -2.96 -16.53 1.26
C TYR A 133 -4.21 -16.32 0.41
N SER A 134 -4.80 -15.13 0.50
CA SER A 134 -5.91 -14.70 -0.35
C SER A 134 -5.43 -14.28 -1.74
N SER A 135 -4.25 -13.65 -1.81
CA SER A 135 -3.63 -13.24 -3.07
C SER A 135 -2.12 -13.11 -2.96
N THR A 136 -1.48 -13.11 -4.13
CA THR A 136 -0.05 -12.85 -4.31
C THR A 136 0.14 -11.81 -5.38
N ARG A 137 1.06 -10.85 -5.15
CA ARG A 137 1.48 -9.87 -6.15
C ARG A 137 2.92 -10.13 -6.55
N LEU A 138 3.19 -10.23 -7.84
CA LEU A 138 4.54 -10.15 -8.39
C LEU A 138 4.79 -8.70 -8.77
N TYR A 139 5.73 -8.05 -8.10
CA TYR A 139 6.11 -6.67 -8.39
C TYR A 139 7.09 -6.64 -9.55
N LEU A 140 6.81 -5.75 -10.50
CA LEU A 140 7.53 -5.59 -11.75
C LEU A 140 8.19 -4.22 -11.75
N LYS A 141 9.46 -4.16 -12.14
CA LYS A 141 10.14 -2.89 -12.35
C LYS A 141 9.43 -2.12 -13.45
N THR A 142 9.29 -0.82 -13.24
CA THR A 142 8.63 0.09 -14.20
C THR A 142 9.43 0.29 -15.49
N THR A 143 10.74 0.04 -15.45
CA THR A 143 11.69 0.28 -16.55
C THR A 143 11.64 -0.78 -17.64
N ASP A 144 11.62 -2.06 -17.23
CA ASP A 144 11.81 -3.22 -18.12
C ASP A 144 10.78 -4.33 -17.89
N GLY A 145 9.93 -4.21 -16.86
CA GLY A 145 8.94 -5.23 -16.51
C GLY A 145 9.56 -6.46 -15.83
N GLU A 146 10.80 -6.39 -15.36
CA GLU A 146 11.41 -7.49 -14.60
C GLU A 146 10.73 -7.66 -13.23
N ILE A 147 10.40 -8.90 -12.88
CA ILE A 147 9.99 -9.31 -11.54
C ILE A 147 11.14 -9.02 -10.57
N CYS A 148 10.88 -8.18 -9.58
CA CYS A 148 11.87 -7.77 -8.59
C CYS A 148 11.43 -8.07 -7.15
N GLY A 149 10.17 -8.43 -6.94
CA GLY A 149 9.63 -8.69 -5.62
C GLY A 149 8.32 -9.46 -5.64
N ILE A 150 7.94 -9.95 -4.47
CA ILE A 150 6.70 -10.69 -4.25
C ILE A 150 6.02 -10.20 -2.99
N GLY A 151 4.72 -9.95 -3.09
CA GLY A 151 3.83 -9.61 -1.99
C GLY A 151 2.86 -10.74 -1.71
N TRP A 152 2.73 -11.15 -0.46
CA TRP A 152 1.73 -12.11 0.00
C TRP A 152 0.69 -11.41 0.85
N GLU A 153 -0.59 -11.60 0.54
CA GLU A 153 -1.71 -11.12 1.32
C GLU A 153 -2.44 -12.30 1.97
N THR A 154 -2.54 -12.27 3.29
CA THR A 154 -3.31 -13.26 4.05
C THR A 154 -4.81 -12.99 3.92
N GLN A 155 -5.65 -13.92 4.39
CA GLN A 155 -7.10 -13.73 4.46
C GLN A 155 -7.51 -12.58 5.40
N GLU A 156 -6.67 -12.29 6.40
CA GLU A 156 -6.86 -11.18 7.34
C GLU A 156 -6.41 -9.82 6.78
N GLY A 157 -5.95 -9.77 5.53
CA GLY A 157 -5.46 -8.55 4.87
C GLY A 157 -4.05 -8.14 5.27
N LYS A 158 -3.35 -8.92 6.13
CA LYS A 158 -1.93 -8.70 6.41
C LYS A 158 -1.13 -8.93 5.14
N ARG A 159 -0.32 -7.94 4.76
CA ARG A 159 0.59 -8.00 3.61
C ARG A 159 2.03 -8.11 4.05
N THR A 160 2.78 -8.95 3.34
CA THR A 160 4.23 -9.04 3.47
C THR A 160 4.85 -8.95 2.10
N THR A 161 5.88 -8.12 1.94
CA THR A 161 6.58 -7.95 0.66
C THR A 161 8.03 -8.34 0.86
N LYS A 162 8.60 -9.02 -0.13
CA LYS A 162 10.01 -9.42 -0.14
C LYS A 162 10.60 -9.19 -1.52
N LEU A 163 11.86 -8.80 -1.56
CA LEU A 163 12.63 -8.76 -2.79
C LEU A 163 12.94 -10.16 -3.30
N LEU A 164 12.96 -10.29 -4.62
CA LEU A 164 13.36 -11.51 -5.29
C LEU A 164 14.70 -11.30 -5.99
N GLU A 165 15.61 -12.26 -5.81
CA GLU A 165 16.90 -12.29 -6.49
C GLU A 165 16.83 -13.31 -7.62
N LEU A 166 16.15 -12.94 -8.71
CA LEU A 166 16.01 -13.76 -9.92
C LEU A 166 17.13 -13.44 -10.92
N ALA A 167 17.52 -14.41 -11.73
CA ALA A 167 18.57 -14.26 -12.73
C ALA A 167 18.09 -14.61 -14.15
N GLY A 168 18.70 -13.97 -15.16
CA GLY A 168 18.41 -14.25 -16.57
C GLY A 168 16.92 -14.11 -16.93
N SER A 169 16.39 -15.09 -17.68
CA SER A 169 15.01 -15.11 -18.15
C SER A 169 13.98 -15.37 -17.04
N GLU A 170 14.39 -15.79 -15.84
CA GLU A 170 13.48 -15.99 -14.71
C GLU A 170 12.89 -14.67 -14.19
N LYS A 171 13.54 -13.55 -14.54
CA LYS A 171 13.07 -12.22 -14.19
C LYS A 171 11.84 -11.79 -15.00
N GLU A 172 11.57 -12.36 -16.16
CA GLU A 172 10.47 -11.87 -17.00
C GLU A 172 9.22 -12.72 -16.78
N LEU A 173 8.07 -12.09 -16.54
CA LEU A 173 6.80 -12.82 -16.32
C LEU A 173 6.41 -13.73 -17.50
N LYS A 174 6.76 -13.34 -18.72
CA LYS A 174 6.52 -14.12 -19.94
C LYS A 174 7.31 -15.42 -20.00
N SER A 175 8.42 -15.56 -19.25
CA SER A 175 9.29 -16.74 -19.31
C SER A 175 9.52 -17.43 -17.97
N VAL A 176 9.20 -16.80 -16.84
CA VAL A 176 9.36 -17.41 -15.51
C VAL A 176 8.56 -18.72 -15.42
N THR A 177 9.18 -19.78 -14.94
CA THR A 177 8.52 -21.09 -14.76
C THR A 177 8.27 -21.40 -13.29
N GLU A 178 9.13 -20.87 -12.41
CA GLU A 178 9.07 -21.11 -10.98
C GLU A 178 9.56 -19.90 -10.19
N ILE A 179 8.92 -19.60 -9.06
CA ILE A 179 9.40 -18.63 -8.07
C ILE A 179 9.34 -19.27 -6.69
N ASN A 180 10.48 -19.29 -5.99
CA ASN A 180 10.59 -19.76 -4.62
C ASN A 180 10.68 -18.55 -3.67
N ALA A 181 9.73 -18.42 -2.75
CA ALA A 181 9.71 -17.32 -1.79
C ALA A 181 8.98 -17.71 -0.51
N ASN A 182 9.59 -17.39 0.64
CA ASN A 182 9.01 -17.60 1.97
C ASN A 182 8.55 -19.05 2.24
N GLY A 183 9.30 -20.05 1.77
CA GLY A 183 8.95 -21.46 1.91
C GLY A 183 7.86 -21.95 0.96
N MET A 184 7.30 -21.04 0.15
CA MET A 184 6.31 -21.36 -0.88
C MET A 184 6.97 -21.39 -2.26
N THR A 185 6.38 -22.16 -3.16
CA THR A 185 6.77 -22.22 -4.57
C THR A 185 5.58 -21.90 -5.46
N LEU A 186 5.75 -20.96 -6.37
CA LEU A 186 4.82 -20.70 -7.46
C LEU A 186 5.33 -21.39 -8.73
N LYS A 187 4.47 -22.16 -9.40
CA LYS A 187 4.75 -22.74 -10.73
C LYS A 187 3.83 -22.14 -11.78
N PHE A 188 4.41 -21.73 -12.91
CA PHE A 188 3.73 -21.01 -13.98
C PHE A 188 3.61 -21.89 -15.23
N TYR A 189 2.39 -22.02 -15.76
CA TYR A 189 2.07 -22.88 -16.90
C TYR A 189 1.47 -22.07 -18.05
N ARG A 190 1.82 -22.47 -19.27
CA ARG A 190 1.48 -21.78 -20.52
C ARG A 190 0.81 -22.72 -21.52
#